data_AF-A0A1I8IFS0-F1
#
_entry.id   AF-A0A1I8IFS0-F1
#
_cell.length_a   1.000
_cell.length_b   1.000
_cell.length_c   1.000
_cell.angle_alpha   90.00
_cell.angle_beta   90.00
_cell.angle_gamma   90.00
#
_symmetry.space_group_name_H-M   'P 1'
#
loop_
_entity.id
_entity.type
_entity.pdbx_description
1 polymer ?
#
loop_
_entity_poly.entity_id
_entity_poly.type
_entity_poly.pdbx_seq_one_letter_code
_entity_poly.pdbx_strand_id
1 'polypeptide(L)'
;MDLAVAKARQCGVGWVVAANSTHFGIAGHYSLRAAGHGLIGLAFTNASPILVPTRAKQPALGTNPVCMAAPTDRPGEPFLLDMATSAVAYGKVEMKHRTGQQLPAGWAVDSEGRETRDSEAGLHGGVLPLGGLEETSGYKGYGLALMVEILCSLLAGTPVGPSVRAWKSDTAPARLGQCFVAVDPSAFAPDFSGRLSEVADVFRGLEPADPDSPVLFPGDPERAREADCARRGGVAYHVNQLAHLAALAQECGVE
;
A
#
# COMPACT_ATOMS: atom_id res chain seq x y z
N MET A 1 -10.02 -3.56 -11.71
CA MET A 1 -11.08 -2.75 -11.07
C MET A 1 -12.31 -2.57 -11.95
N ASP A 2 -12.20 -2.09 -13.19
CA ASP A 2 -13.38 -1.72 -13.99
C ASP A 2 -14.40 -2.86 -14.18
N LEU A 3 -13.94 -4.10 -14.35
CA LEU A 3 -14.83 -5.27 -14.37
C LEU A 3 -15.56 -5.49 -13.04
N ALA A 4 -14.92 -5.20 -11.90
CA ALA A 4 -15.55 -5.24 -10.59
C ALA A 4 -16.63 -4.15 -10.47
N VAL A 5 -16.35 -2.92 -10.94
CA VAL A 5 -17.33 -1.83 -11.02
C VAL A 5 -18.54 -2.24 -11.86
N ALA A 6 -18.32 -2.81 -13.05
CA ALA A 6 -19.40 -3.26 -13.92
C ALA A 6 -20.30 -4.32 -13.26
N LYS A 7 -19.70 -5.28 -12.54
CA LYS A 7 -20.43 -6.31 -11.78
C LYS A 7 -21.18 -5.72 -10.59
N ALA A 8 -20.54 -4.84 -9.82
CA ALA A 8 -21.16 -4.19 -8.66
C ALA A 8 -22.43 -3.42 -9.04
N ARG A 9 -22.44 -2.73 -10.18
CA ARG A 9 -23.64 -2.04 -10.69
C ARG A 9 -24.82 -2.96 -11.00
N GLN A 10 -24.57 -4.25 -11.24
CA GLN A 10 -25.62 -5.22 -11.56
C GLN A 10 -26.15 -5.94 -10.32
N CYS A 11 -25.31 -6.19 -9.32
CA CYS A 11 -25.66 -7.04 -8.19
C CYS A 11 -25.14 -6.56 -6.82
N GLY A 12 -24.79 -5.28 -6.69
CA GLY A 12 -24.34 -4.64 -5.45
C GLY A 12 -22.85 -4.86 -5.14
N VAL A 13 -22.26 -6.00 -5.51
CA VAL A 13 -20.83 -6.30 -5.27
C VAL A 13 -20.21 -6.94 -6.50
N GLY A 14 -19.04 -6.45 -6.90
CA GLY A 14 -18.19 -7.06 -7.91
C GLY A 14 -16.86 -7.48 -7.31
N TRP A 15 -16.47 -8.72 -7.51
CA TRP A 15 -15.20 -9.27 -7.04
C TRP A 15 -14.42 -9.85 -8.23
N VAL A 16 -13.17 -9.41 -8.41
CA VAL A 16 -12.32 -9.84 -9.53
C VAL A 16 -10.93 -10.15 -9.01
N VAL A 17 -10.45 -11.34 -9.34
CA VAL A 17 -9.08 -11.77 -9.05
C VAL A 17 -8.32 -11.88 -10.37
N ALA A 18 -7.10 -11.34 -10.41
CA ALA A 18 -6.19 -11.44 -11.54
C ALA A 18 -5.00 -12.34 -11.17
N ALA A 19 -4.63 -13.22 -12.10
CA ALA A 19 -3.52 -14.17 -11.95
C ALA A 19 -2.40 -13.85 -12.92
N ASN A 20 -1.19 -14.35 -12.63
CA ASN A 20 0.00 -14.18 -13.45
C ASN A 20 0.33 -12.70 -13.77
N SER A 21 0.09 -11.81 -12.82
CA SER A 21 0.34 -10.37 -12.96
C SER A 21 1.77 -10.00 -12.53
N THR A 22 2.07 -8.71 -12.61
CA THR A 22 3.34 -8.08 -12.17
C THR A 22 3.07 -7.00 -11.12
N HIS A 23 4.11 -6.26 -10.72
CA HIS A 23 3.96 -5.11 -9.84
C HIS A 23 2.99 -4.09 -10.44
N PHE A 24 1.98 -3.65 -9.68
CA PHE A 24 0.90 -2.79 -10.20
C PHE A 24 0.96 -1.33 -9.74
N GLY A 25 2.04 -0.93 -9.06
CA GLY A 25 2.18 0.41 -8.49
C GLY A 25 1.42 0.58 -7.19
N ILE A 26 0.81 1.75 -7.02
CA ILE A 26 0.01 2.11 -5.85
C ILE A 26 -1.37 1.44 -5.91
N ALA A 27 -1.78 0.79 -4.82
CA ALA A 27 -3.08 0.12 -4.78
C ALA A 27 -4.23 1.15 -4.83
N GLY A 28 -4.00 2.35 -4.28
CA GLY A 28 -4.90 3.49 -4.30
C GLY A 28 -5.36 3.89 -5.69
N HIS A 29 -4.52 3.75 -6.72
CA HIS A 29 -4.92 4.03 -8.11
C HIS A 29 -6.15 3.21 -8.51
N TYR A 30 -6.20 1.94 -8.13
CA TYR A 30 -7.31 1.05 -8.48
C TYR A 30 -8.54 1.32 -7.63
N SER A 31 -8.39 1.48 -6.31
CA SER A 31 -9.52 1.77 -5.42
C SER A 31 -10.19 3.10 -5.76
N LEU A 32 -9.41 4.15 -6.08
CA LEU A 32 -9.93 5.44 -6.50
C LEU A 32 -10.75 5.38 -7.80
N ARG A 33 -10.44 4.45 -8.71
CA ARG A 33 -11.28 4.24 -9.92
C ARG A 33 -12.71 3.85 -9.56
N ALA A 34 -12.90 2.99 -8.55
CA ALA A 34 -14.25 2.65 -8.10
C ALA A 34 -14.93 3.83 -7.38
N ALA A 35 -14.19 4.56 -6.53
CA ALA A 35 -14.69 5.76 -5.86
C ALA A 35 -15.16 6.83 -6.86
N GLY A 36 -14.42 7.02 -7.96
CA GLY A 36 -14.83 7.91 -9.06
C GLY A 36 -16.12 7.51 -9.79
N HIS A 37 -16.61 6.28 -9.57
CA HIS A 37 -17.90 5.80 -10.05
C HIS A 37 -18.99 5.78 -8.96
N GLY A 38 -18.75 6.39 -7.80
CA GLY A 38 -19.68 6.38 -6.67
C GLY A 38 -19.73 5.06 -5.91
N LEU A 39 -18.71 4.21 -6.06
CA LEU A 39 -18.63 2.89 -5.41
C LEU A 39 -17.48 2.83 -4.41
N ILE A 40 -17.60 1.98 -3.39
CA ILE A 40 -16.45 1.65 -2.54
C ILE A 40 -15.52 0.73 -3.32
N GLY A 41 -14.23 1.05 -3.36
CA GLY A 41 -13.20 0.26 -4.02
C GLY A 41 -12.24 -0.37 -3.01
N LEU A 42 -11.93 -1.66 -3.19
CA LEU A 42 -10.84 -2.33 -2.49
C LEU A 42 -9.84 -2.89 -3.50
N ALA A 43 -8.55 -2.78 -3.19
CA ALA A 43 -7.48 -3.32 -4.01
C ALA A 43 -6.40 -3.97 -3.14
N PHE A 44 -5.97 -5.16 -3.56
CA PHE A 44 -4.97 -5.97 -2.88
C PHE A 44 -4.01 -6.59 -3.89
N THR A 45 -2.77 -6.84 -3.47
CA THR A 45 -1.79 -7.64 -4.23
C THR A 45 -0.88 -8.36 -3.25
N ASN A 46 -0.41 -9.56 -3.60
CA ASN A 46 0.79 -10.10 -2.95
C ASN A 46 2.06 -9.54 -3.61
N ALA A 47 3.22 -9.77 -3.00
CA ALA A 47 4.51 -9.35 -3.53
C ALA A 47 5.63 -10.33 -3.15
N SER A 48 6.85 -10.08 -3.66
CA SER A 48 8.04 -10.84 -3.30
C SER A 48 8.29 -10.85 -1.78
N PRO A 49 8.85 -11.93 -1.20
CA PRO A 49 9.10 -12.05 0.22
C PRO A 49 10.05 -10.98 0.76
N ILE A 50 9.57 -10.17 1.70
CA ILE A 50 10.33 -9.11 2.39
C ILE A 50 9.89 -9.00 3.87
N LEU A 51 8.60 -9.20 4.14
CA LEU A 51 8.03 -9.19 5.48
C LEU A 51 8.38 -10.48 6.22
N VAL A 52 8.86 -10.33 7.46
CA VAL A 52 9.19 -11.43 8.36
C VAL A 52 7.97 -11.75 9.24
N PRO A 53 7.39 -12.96 9.13
CA PRO A 53 6.30 -13.37 10.01
C PRO A 53 6.66 -13.27 11.49
N THR A 54 5.67 -13.03 12.35
CA THR A 54 5.90 -12.94 13.80
C THR A 54 6.58 -14.23 14.31
N ARG A 55 7.68 -14.06 15.07
CA ARG A 55 8.56 -15.13 15.58
C ARG A 55 9.37 -15.90 14.54
N ALA A 56 9.32 -15.53 13.26
CA ALA A 56 10.25 -16.05 12.25
C ALA A 56 11.51 -15.18 12.18
N LYS A 57 12.56 -15.70 11.55
CA LYS A 57 13.77 -14.93 11.17
C LYS A 57 13.95 -14.76 9.66
N GLN A 58 13.13 -15.41 8.85
CA GLN A 58 13.22 -15.39 7.40
C GLN A 58 12.04 -14.60 6.80
N PRO A 59 12.27 -13.75 5.79
CA PRO A 59 11.20 -13.17 4.99
C PRO A 59 10.36 -14.25 4.33
N ALA A 60 9.04 -14.11 4.40
CA ALA A 60 8.13 -15.10 3.84
C ALA A 60 6.93 -14.50 3.10
N LEU A 61 6.58 -13.24 3.36
CA LEU A 61 5.45 -12.57 2.73
C LEU A 61 5.89 -11.26 2.07
N GLY A 62 5.14 -10.80 1.08
CA GLY A 62 5.29 -9.44 0.59
C GLY A 62 4.84 -8.39 1.60
N THR A 63 5.01 -7.12 1.24
CA THR A 63 4.42 -5.99 1.99
C THR A 63 2.89 -5.94 1.86
N ASN A 64 2.32 -6.76 0.96
CA ASN A 64 0.92 -7.18 0.87
C ASN A 64 -0.11 -6.09 1.23
N PRO A 65 -0.22 -5.01 0.42
CA PRO A 65 -1.02 -3.85 0.81
C PRO A 65 -2.52 -4.14 0.94
N VAL A 66 -3.15 -3.40 1.84
CA VAL A 66 -4.60 -3.28 2.01
C VAL A 66 -4.99 -1.86 1.61
N CYS A 67 -5.82 -1.74 0.58
CA CYS A 67 -6.30 -0.45 0.12
C CYS A 67 -7.82 -0.42 0.05
N MET A 68 -8.39 0.71 0.51
CA MET A 68 -9.81 1.03 0.40
C MET A 68 -9.98 2.50 0.01
N ALA A 69 -10.84 2.76 -0.97
CA ALA A 69 -11.32 4.10 -1.26
C ALA A 69 -12.85 4.12 -1.23
N ALA A 70 -13.43 5.22 -0.76
CA ALA A 70 -14.88 5.37 -0.71
C ALA A 70 -15.29 6.82 -1.06
N PRO A 71 -16.40 7.01 -1.81
CA PRO A 71 -16.84 8.32 -2.24
C PRO A 71 -17.49 9.09 -1.08
N THR A 72 -17.09 10.34 -0.94
CA THR A 72 -17.80 11.36 -0.15
C THR A 72 -18.72 12.16 -1.08
N ASP A 73 -19.59 13.00 -0.50
CA ASP A 73 -20.40 13.96 -1.27
C ASP A 73 -19.60 15.22 -1.69
N ARG A 74 -18.35 15.33 -1.22
CA ARG A 74 -17.40 16.39 -1.55
C ARG A 74 -16.55 16.01 -2.77
N PRO A 75 -16.62 16.76 -3.89
CA PRO A 75 -15.82 16.48 -5.07
C PRO A 75 -14.32 16.47 -4.77
N GLY A 76 -13.63 15.41 -5.19
CA GLY A 76 -12.17 15.30 -5.05
C GLY A 76 -11.68 14.93 -3.64
N GLU A 77 -12.57 14.66 -2.69
CA GLU A 77 -12.21 14.30 -1.31
C GLU A 77 -12.65 12.89 -0.88
N PRO A 78 -12.31 11.83 -1.64
CA PRO A 78 -12.67 10.47 -1.21
C PRO A 78 -11.92 10.10 0.08
N PHE A 79 -12.51 9.21 0.87
CA PHE A 79 -11.72 8.44 1.83
C PHE A 79 -10.70 7.61 1.04
N LEU A 80 -9.44 7.61 1.47
CA LEU A 80 -8.39 6.77 0.87
C LEU A 80 -7.44 6.22 1.93
N LEU A 81 -7.57 4.92 2.19
CA LEU A 81 -6.54 4.15 2.88
C LEU A 81 -5.73 3.39 1.83
N ASP A 82 -4.42 3.64 1.76
CA ASP A 82 -3.47 2.87 0.96
C ASP A 82 -2.24 2.57 1.81
N MET A 83 -2.16 1.35 2.36
CA MET A 83 -1.12 0.97 3.31
C MET A 83 -0.57 -0.42 3.03
N ALA A 84 0.74 -0.58 3.25
CA ALA A 84 1.35 -1.89 3.40
C ALA A 84 0.91 -2.55 4.71
N THR A 85 0.97 -3.88 4.79
CA THR A 85 0.80 -4.63 6.04
C THR A 85 2.11 -4.82 6.81
N SER A 86 3.22 -4.30 6.29
CA SER A 86 4.48 -4.12 7.00
C SER A 86 4.49 -2.80 7.78
N ALA A 87 5.29 -2.70 8.84
CA ALA A 87 5.49 -1.47 9.60
C ALA A 87 6.05 -0.34 8.73
N VAL A 88 6.79 -0.70 7.67
CA VAL A 88 7.37 0.24 6.72
C VAL A 88 7.46 -0.38 5.32
N ALA A 89 7.40 0.46 4.29
CA ALA A 89 7.75 0.07 2.93
C ALA A 89 9.26 -0.21 2.82
N TYR A 90 9.65 -1.30 2.15
CA TYR A 90 11.06 -1.69 2.00
C TYR A 90 11.93 -0.59 1.38
N GLY A 91 11.40 0.17 0.42
CA GLY A 91 12.12 1.29 -0.20
C GLY A 91 12.54 2.39 0.79
N LYS A 92 11.84 2.54 1.94
CA LYS A 92 12.25 3.48 2.99
C LYS A 92 13.46 2.96 3.77
N VAL A 93 13.59 1.64 3.95
CA VAL A 93 14.79 1.00 4.52
C VAL A 93 15.97 1.19 3.56
N GLU A 94 15.79 0.95 2.26
CA GLU A 94 16.82 1.22 1.25
C GLU A 94 17.26 2.69 1.25
N MET A 95 16.32 3.63 1.40
CA MET A 95 16.64 5.06 1.45
C MET A 95 17.45 5.42 2.70
N LYS A 96 17.08 4.87 3.87
CA LYS A 96 17.84 5.08 5.12
C LYS A 96 19.27 4.56 4.99
N HIS A 97 19.44 3.39 4.39
CA HIS A 97 20.78 2.85 4.10
C HIS A 97 21.57 3.74 3.13
N ARG A 98 20.98 4.14 2.00
CA ARG A 98 21.63 5.04 1.02
C ARG A 98 22.02 6.40 1.62
N THR A 99 21.32 6.85 2.65
CA THR A 99 21.58 8.13 3.33
C THR A 99 22.40 7.97 4.61
N GLY A 100 22.86 6.76 4.95
CA GLY A 100 23.65 6.48 6.15
C GLY A 100 22.89 6.72 7.46
N GLN A 101 21.55 6.65 7.44
CA GLN A 101 20.69 6.92 8.58
C GLN A 101 20.24 5.63 9.27
N GLN A 102 20.06 5.68 10.58
CA GLN A 102 19.48 4.58 11.35
C GLN A 102 17.99 4.38 11.04
N LEU A 103 17.53 3.15 11.20
CA LEU A 103 16.12 2.79 11.17
C LEU A 103 15.44 3.18 12.50
N PRO A 104 14.18 3.65 12.46
CA PRO A 104 13.32 3.65 13.63
C PRO A 104 13.12 2.25 14.20
N ALA A 105 12.89 2.16 15.50
CA ALA A 105 12.46 0.91 16.13
C ALA A 105 11.12 0.44 15.52
N GLY A 106 10.95 -0.88 15.44
CA GLY A 106 9.79 -1.57 14.90
C GLY A 106 9.78 -1.72 13.38
N TRP A 107 10.83 -1.29 12.67
CA TRP A 107 10.87 -1.35 11.20
C TRP A 107 11.39 -2.67 10.65
N ALA A 108 12.47 -3.22 11.22
CA ALA A 108 13.21 -4.31 10.61
C ALA A 108 13.90 -5.22 11.64
N VAL A 109 14.27 -6.39 11.17
CA VAL A 109 15.12 -7.36 11.88
C VAL A 109 16.41 -7.61 11.10
N ASP A 110 17.45 -8.08 11.80
CA ASP A 110 18.68 -8.61 11.21
C ASP A 110 18.51 -10.05 10.67
N SER A 111 19.60 -10.64 10.17
CA SER A 111 19.60 -12.02 9.64
C SER A 111 19.26 -13.09 10.68
N GLU A 112 19.35 -12.77 11.97
CA GLU A 112 18.98 -13.66 13.07
C GLU A 112 17.58 -13.41 13.61
N GLY A 113 16.81 -12.52 12.97
CA GLY A 113 15.45 -12.20 13.36
C GLY A 113 15.35 -11.30 14.59
N ARG A 114 16.44 -10.65 14.99
CA ARG A 114 16.45 -9.69 16.10
C ARG A 114 16.17 -8.30 15.56
N GLU A 115 15.35 -7.54 16.25
CA GLU A 115 15.06 -6.15 15.87
C GLU A 115 16.37 -5.35 15.74
N THR A 116 16.46 -4.56 14.67
CA THR A 116 17.64 -3.75 14.40
C THR A 116 17.28 -2.33 13.98
N ARG A 117 18.15 -1.39 14.39
CA ARG A 117 18.16 0.00 13.93
C ARG A 117 19.27 0.27 12.93
N ASP A 118 20.13 -0.72 12.69
CA ASP A 118 21.14 -0.65 11.65
C ASP A 118 20.51 -0.93 10.28
N SER A 119 20.69 0.02 9.36
CA SER A 119 20.03 -0.02 8.06
C SER A 119 20.60 -1.10 7.15
N GLU A 120 21.89 -1.44 7.27
CA GLU A 120 22.53 -2.49 6.50
C GLU A 120 22.08 -3.87 6.99
N ALA A 121 22.07 -4.10 8.30
CA ALA A 121 21.53 -5.32 8.90
C ALA A 121 20.06 -5.52 8.53
N GLY A 122 19.25 -4.45 8.54
CA GLY A 122 17.84 -4.49 8.15
C GLY A 122 17.60 -4.86 6.68
N LEU A 123 18.52 -4.52 5.77
CA LEU A 123 18.44 -4.93 4.36
C LEU A 123 18.64 -6.44 4.17
N HIS A 124 19.47 -7.06 5.03
CA HIS A 124 19.80 -8.48 4.97
C HIS A 124 18.87 -9.38 5.80
N GLY A 125 18.10 -8.81 6.72
CA GLY A 125 17.05 -9.52 7.44
C GLY A 125 15.70 -9.38 6.74
N GLY A 126 14.90 -8.41 7.16
CA GLY A 126 13.60 -8.10 6.55
C GLY A 126 12.79 -7.10 7.35
N VAL A 127 11.61 -6.74 6.85
CA VAL A 127 10.73 -5.77 7.54
C VAL A 127 9.78 -6.45 8.50
N LEU A 128 9.52 -5.81 9.63
CA LEU A 128 8.52 -6.26 10.58
C LEU A 128 7.10 -6.00 10.06
N PRO A 129 6.10 -6.79 10.49
CA PRO A 129 4.70 -6.52 10.19
C PRO A 129 4.22 -5.21 10.82
N LEU A 130 3.09 -4.66 10.37
CA LEU A 130 2.43 -3.54 11.03
C LEU A 130 2.14 -3.90 12.50
N GLY A 131 2.59 -3.05 13.42
CA GLY A 131 2.61 -3.36 14.86
C GLY A 131 3.96 -3.91 15.34
N GLY A 132 4.98 -4.04 14.50
CA GLY A 132 6.36 -4.35 14.92
C GLY A 132 6.54 -5.76 15.46
N LEU A 133 7.10 -5.86 16.68
CA LEU A 133 7.28 -7.11 17.40
C LEU A 133 5.97 -7.59 18.04
N GLU A 134 6.01 -8.75 18.68
CA GLU A 134 4.82 -9.31 19.34
C GLU A 134 4.28 -8.39 20.45
N GLU A 135 5.17 -7.79 21.26
CA GLU A 135 4.83 -6.86 22.35
C GLU A 135 4.04 -5.63 21.86
N THR A 136 4.29 -5.21 20.61
CA THR A 136 3.62 -4.08 19.95
C THR A 136 2.49 -4.51 19.01
N SER A 137 2.06 -5.78 19.11
CA SER A 137 0.97 -6.39 18.33
C SER A 137 1.26 -6.64 16.85
N GLY A 138 2.53 -6.86 16.46
CA GLY A 138 2.92 -7.19 15.09
C GLY A 138 2.21 -8.39 14.47
N TYR A 139 1.73 -9.33 15.30
CA TYR A 139 0.93 -10.46 14.83
C TYR A 139 -0.37 -10.03 14.11
N LYS A 140 -0.88 -8.82 14.37
CA LYS A 140 -2.04 -8.26 13.66
C LYS A 140 -1.68 -7.88 12.22
N GLY A 141 -0.56 -7.17 12.02
CA GLY A 141 -0.03 -6.88 10.69
C GLY A 141 0.33 -8.13 9.90
N TYR A 142 0.88 -9.14 10.59
CA TYR A 142 1.14 -10.45 9.99
C TYR A 142 -0.16 -11.13 9.54
N GLY A 143 -1.21 -11.12 10.37
CA GLY A 143 -2.52 -11.63 10.00
C GLY A 143 -3.13 -10.93 8.79
N LEU A 144 -2.99 -9.60 8.70
CA LEU A 144 -3.42 -8.83 7.53
C LEU A 144 -2.63 -9.21 6.26
N ALA A 145 -1.31 -9.40 6.40
CA ALA A 145 -0.46 -9.82 5.28
C ALA A 145 -0.89 -11.18 4.72
N LEU A 146 -1.21 -12.14 5.60
CA LEU A 146 -1.72 -13.46 5.21
C LEU A 146 -3.12 -13.39 4.60
N MET A 147 -4.00 -12.55 5.13
CA MET A 147 -5.32 -12.32 4.52
C MET A 147 -5.16 -11.88 3.06
N VAL A 148 -4.29 -10.90 2.79
CA VAL A 148 -4.00 -10.44 1.43
C VAL A 148 -3.40 -11.55 0.57
N GLU A 149 -2.48 -12.35 1.11
CA GLU A 149 -1.90 -13.51 0.42
C GLU A 149 -2.96 -14.52 0.00
N ILE A 150 -3.95 -14.81 0.86
CA ILE A 150 -5.06 -15.72 0.56
C ILE A 150 -5.93 -15.13 -0.57
N LEU A 151 -6.34 -13.86 -0.43
CA LEU A 151 -7.23 -13.20 -1.39
C LEU A 151 -6.59 -13.00 -2.77
N CYS A 152 -5.27 -12.88 -2.81
CA CYS A 152 -4.52 -12.63 -4.03
C CYS A 152 -3.99 -13.92 -4.63
N SER A 153 -3.15 -14.64 -3.89
CA SER A 153 -2.37 -15.76 -4.44
C SER A 153 -3.19 -17.04 -4.52
N LEU A 154 -3.84 -17.42 -3.41
CA LEU A 154 -4.60 -18.68 -3.37
C LEU A 154 -5.84 -18.62 -4.25
N LEU A 155 -6.58 -17.50 -4.24
CA LEU A 155 -7.72 -17.33 -5.15
C LEU A 155 -7.29 -17.27 -6.63
N ALA A 156 -6.11 -16.72 -6.94
CA ALA A 156 -5.60 -16.65 -8.30
C ALA A 156 -4.92 -17.95 -8.80
N GLY A 157 -4.62 -18.89 -7.90
CA GLY A 157 -3.82 -20.07 -8.23
C GLY A 157 -2.36 -19.73 -8.59
N THR A 158 -1.78 -18.71 -7.95
CA THR A 158 -0.40 -18.26 -8.18
C THR A 158 0.54 -18.66 -7.04
N PRO A 159 1.87 -18.55 -7.20
CA PRO A 159 2.82 -18.83 -6.12
C PRO A 159 2.53 -18.03 -4.85
N VAL A 160 2.82 -18.64 -3.69
CA VAL A 160 2.53 -18.10 -2.36
C VAL A 160 3.83 -17.88 -1.61
N GLY A 161 3.97 -16.72 -0.96
CA GLY A 161 5.05 -16.43 -0.03
C GLY A 161 6.45 -16.76 -0.60
N PRO A 162 7.26 -17.63 0.05
CA PRO A 162 8.61 -17.98 -0.43
C PRO A 162 8.69 -18.58 -1.84
N SER A 163 7.56 -19.02 -2.41
CA SER A 163 7.51 -19.52 -3.79
C SER A 163 7.41 -18.41 -4.84
N VAL A 164 7.11 -17.18 -4.43
CA VAL A 164 7.18 -15.99 -5.29
C VAL A 164 8.65 -15.63 -5.50
N ARG A 165 9.03 -15.27 -6.73
CA ARG A 165 10.41 -14.87 -7.03
C ARG A 165 10.89 -13.74 -6.12
N ALA A 166 12.20 -13.69 -5.86
CA ALA A 166 12.81 -12.64 -5.06
C ALA A 166 12.63 -11.24 -5.69
N TRP A 167 12.62 -10.22 -4.83
CA TRP A 167 12.57 -8.83 -5.26
C TRP A 167 13.80 -8.49 -6.13
N LYS A 168 13.61 -7.70 -7.19
CA LYS A 168 14.62 -7.35 -8.22
C LYS A 168 15.21 -8.51 -9.03
N SER A 169 14.84 -9.75 -8.77
CA SER A 169 15.19 -10.86 -9.66
C SER A 169 14.40 -10.78 -10.95
N ASP A 170 15.04 -11.03 -12.10
CA ASP A 170 14.44 -11.06 -13.44
C ASP A 170 14.52 -12.46 -14.10
N THR A 171 15.00 -13.47 -13.36
CA THR A 171 15.22 -14.83 -13.86
C THR A 171 13.93 -15.59 -14.20
N ALA A 172 12.79 -15.13 -13.67
CA ALA A 172 11.46 -15.66 -13.96
C ALA A 172 10.39 -14.57 -13.85
N PRO A 173 9.20 -14.74 -14.47
CA PRO A 173 8.06 -13.85 -14.27
C PRO A 173 7.60 -13.84 -12.80
N ALA A 174 7.11 -12.68 -12.33
CA ALA A 174 6.68 -12.52 -10.93
C ALA A 174 5.49 -13.40 -10.57
N ARG A 175 4.55 -13.57 -11.51
CA ARG A 175 3.32 -14.34 -11.36
C ARG A 175 2.52 -13.95 -10.11
N LEU A 176 2.36 -12.65 -9.87
CA LEU A 176 1.62 -12.14 -8.71
C LEU A 176 0.11 -12.33 -8.89
N GLY A 177 -0.58 -12.47 -7.77
CA GLY A 177 -2.04 -12.41 -7.68
C GLY A 177 -2.50 -11.01 -7.25
N GLN A 178 -3.64 -10.57 -7.75
CA GLN A 178 -4.26 -9.29 -7.38
C GLN A 178 -5.76 -9.49 -7.18
N CYS A 179 -6.34 -8.75 -6.24
CA CYS A 179 -7.77 -8.78 -5.97
C CYS A 179 -8.33 -7.36 -6.01
N PHE A 180 -9.43 -7.19 -6.74
CA PHE A 180 -10.16 -5.93 -6.89
C PHE A 180 -11.63 -6.14 -6.55
N VAL A 181 -12.14 -5.34 -5.62
CA VAL A 181 -13.54 -5.40 -5.20
C VAL A 181 -14.17 -4.03 -5.38
N ALA A 182 -15.39 -4.00 -5.91
CA ALA A 182 -16.23 -2.82 -5.92
C ALA A 182 -17.54 -3.14 -5.19
N VAL A 183 -17.98 -2.23 -4.32
CA VAL A 183 -19.22 -2.36 -3.56
C VAL A 183 -20.08 -1.13 -3.82
N ASP A 184 -21.32 -1.34 -4.25
CA ASP A 184 -22.31 -0.29 -4.42
C ASP A 184 -22.95 0.03 -3.06
N PRO A 185 -22.64 1.20 -2.47
CA PRO A 185 -23.20 1.55 -1.17
C PRO A 185 -24.72 1.75 -1.22
N SER A 186 -25.30 2.05 -2.39
CA SER A 186 -26.74 2.25 -2.56
C SER A 186 -27.55 0.95 -2.41
N ALA A 187 -26.89 -0.20 -2.55
CA ALA A 187 -27.50 -1.50 -2.26
C ALA A 187 -27.71 -1.76 -0.75
N PHE A 188 -27.23 -0.86 0.11
CA PHE A 188 -27.31 -0.98 1.57
C PHE A 188 -28.17 0.15 2.17
N ALA A 189 -27.53 1.10 2.85
CA ALA A 189 -28.21 2.20 3.51
C ALA A 189 -28.11 3.47 2.66
N PRO A 190 -29.18 4.30 2.61
CA PRO A 190 -29.17 5.54 1.86
C PRO A 190 -28.12 6.51 2.41
N ASP A 191 -27.79 7.52 1.59
CA ASP A 191 -26.90 8.62 1.97
C ASP A 191 -25.57 8.15 2.60
N PHE A 192 -24.90 7.20 1.95
CA PHE A 192 -23.58 6.75 2.39
C PHE A 192 -22.55 7.88 2.33
N SER A 193 -22.52 8.62 1.21
CA SER A 193 -21.51 9.64 0.96
C SER A 193 -21.63 10.88 1.84
N GLY A 194 -22.84 11.33 2.17
CA GLY A 194 -23.06 12.41 3.14
C GLY A 194 -22.61 12.00 4.54
N ARG A 195 -23.03 10.82 5.00
CA ARG A 195 -22.58 10.28 6.30
C ARG A 195 -21.06 10.10 6.38
N LEU A 196 -20.41 9.68 5.30
CA LEU A 196 -18.94 9.57 5.29
C LEU A 196 -18.27 10.94 5.36
N SER A 197 -18.84 11.97 4.73
CA SER A 197 -18.38 13.35 4.89
C SER A 197 -18.52 13.86 6.31
N GLU A 198 -19.67 13.63 6.95
CA GLU A 198 -19.90 14.00 8.36
C GLU A 198 -18.88 13.32 9.27
N VAL A 199 -18.61 12.03 9.06
CA VAL A 199 -17.56 11.30 9.79
C VAL A 199 -16.21 11.98 9.60
N ALA A 200 -15.81 12.27 8.36
CA ALA A 200 -14.54 12.93 8.10
C ALA A 200 -14.42 14.29 8.81
N ASP A 201 -15.51 15.06 8.91
CA ASP A 201 -15.53 16.35 9.61
C ASP A 201 -15.43 16.18 11.13
N VAL A 202 -16.13 15.19 11.69
CA VAL A 202 -16.02 14.84 13.12
C VAL A 202 -14.57 14.50 13.47
N PHE A 203 -13.91 13.63 12.70
CA PHE A 203 -12.55 13.21 12.99
C PHE A 203 -11.53 14.35 12.84
N ARG A 204 -11.64 15.17 11.79
CA ARG A 204 -10.77 16.35 11.60
C ARG A 204 -11.01 17.43 12.65
N GLY A 205 -12.22 17.52 13.20
CA GLY A 205 -12.60 18.48 14.23
C GLY A 205 -12.25 18.07 15.66
N LEU A 206 -11.66 16.89 15.87
CA LEU A 206 -11.18 16.47 17.20
C LEU A 206 -10.02 17.37 17.65
N GLU A 207 -9.95 17.64 18.95
CA GLU A 207 -8.84 18.38 19.54
C GLU A 207 -7.52 17.61 19.32
N PRO A 208 -6.53 18.21 18.64
CA PRO A 208 -5.27 17.53 18.40
C PRO A 208 -4.44 17.46 19.69
N ALA A 209 -3.69 16.37 19.87
CA ALA A 209 -2.77 16.23 21.01
C ALA A 209 -1.62 17.25 20.97
N ASP A 210 -1.28 17.74 19.78
CA ASP A 210 -0.33 18.82 19.52
C ASP A 210 -1.01 19.86 18.61
N PRO A 211 -1.18 21.12 19.06
CA PRO A 211 -1.82 22.17 18.26
C PRO A 211 -1.21 22.41 16.87
N ASP A 212 0.08 22.09 16.68
CA ASP A 212 0.77 22.25 15.40
C ASP A 212 0.60 21.02 14.47
N SER A 213 -0.02 19.95 14.96
CA SER A 213 -0.20 18.67 14.28
C SER A 213 -1.69 18.25 14.27
N PRO A 214 -2.50 18.77 13.32
CA PRO A 214 -3.94 18.52 13.29
C PRO A 214 -4.27 17.03 13.05
N VAL A 215 -5.44 16.61 13.52
CA VAL A 215 -5.96 15.25 13.25
C VAL A 215 -6.28 15.12 11.76
N LEU A 216 -5.73 14.08 11.13
CA LEU A 216 -5.88 13.82 9.70
C LEU A 216 -6.84 12.66 9.45
N PHE A 217 -7.57 12.74 8.33
CA PHE A 217 -8.37 11.65 7.80
C PHE A 217 -7.64 10.96 6.64
N PRO A 218 -7.80 9.64 6.43
CA PRO A 218 -7.11 8.94 5.34
C PRO A 218 -7.37 9.56 3.96
N GLY A 219 -6.28 9.90 3.26
CA GLY A 219 -6.27 10.65 2.00
C GLY A 219 -5.96 12.14 2.14
N ASP A 220 -6.01 12.71 3.35
CA ASP A 220 -5.63 14.12 3.58
C ASP A 220 -4.15 14.40 3.23
N PRO A 221 -3.16 13.59 3.68
CA PRO A 221 -1.77 13.82 3.33
C PRO A 221 -1.51 13.79 1.82
N GLU A 222 -2.12 12.83 1.12
CA GLU A 222 -1.99 12.66 -0.32
C GLU A 222 -2.59 13.83 -1.08
N ARG A 223 -3.80 14.29 -0.70
CA ARG A 223 -4.44 15.49 -1.30
C ARG A 223 -3.61 16.74 -1.09
N ALA A 224 -3.10 16.96 0.13
CA ALA A 224 -2.26 18.11 0.42
C ALA A 224 -0.98 18.09 -0.42
N ARG A 225 -0.39 16.90 -0.63
CA ARG A 225 0.78 16.73 -1.49
C ARG A 225 0.46 16.97 -2.96
N GLU A 226 -0.67 16.48 -3.46
CA GLU A 226 -1.12 16.71 -4.84
C GLU A 226 -1.32 18.20 -5.11
N ALA A 227 -1.98 18.91 -4.19
CA ALA A 227 -2.18 20.35 -4.26
C ALA A 227 -0.84 21.14 -4.23
N ASP A 228 0.13 20.72 -3.40
CA ASP A 228 1.48 21.30 -3.41
C ASP A 228 2.18 21.11 -4.76
N CYS A 229 2.17 19.88 -5.29
CA CYS A 229 2.78 19.58 -6.60
C CYS A 229 2.13 20.40 -7.72
N ALA A 230 0.79 20.50 -7.73
CA ALA A 230 0.06 21.32 -8.70
C ALA A 230 0.43 22.80 -8.60
N ARG A 231 0.46 23.35 -7.38
CA ARG A 231 0.87 24.74 -7.12
C ARG A 231 2.30 25.03 -7.59
N ARG A 232 3.21 24.06 -7.42
CA ARG A 232 4.61 24.18 -7.86
C ARG A 232 4.80 23.93 -9.35
N GLY A 233 3.78 23.43 -10.06
CA GLY A 233 3.86 23.05 -11.46
C GLY A 233 4.65 21.76 -11.72
N GLY A 234 4.89 20.93 -10.71
CA GLY A 234 5.66 19.70 -10.87
C GLY A 234 6.02 18.96 -9.59
N VAL A 235 6.64 17.80 -9.75
CA VAL A 235 7.12 16.93 -8.67
C VAL A 235 8.64 17.09 -8.51
N ALA A 236 9.12 17.16 -7.27
CA ALA A 236 10.54 17.22 -6.98
C ALA A 236 11.16 15.82 -6.90
N TYR A 237 12.31 15.65 -7.55
CA TYR A 237 13.12 14.44 -7.46
C TYR A 237 14.52 14.76 -6.91
N HIS A 238 15.13 13.77 -6.26
CA HIS A 238 16.54 13.86 -5.87
C HIS A 238 17.42 13.92 -7.12
N VAL A 239 18.52 14.68 -7.08
CA VAL A 239 19.41 14.89 -8.24
C VAL A 239 19.91 13.57 -8.85
N ASN A 240 20.23 12.57 -8.02
CA ASN A 240 20.63 11.25 -8.50
C ASN A 240 19.54 10.52 -9.31
N GLN A 241 18.26 10.74 -8.98
CA GLN A 241 17.15 10.17 -9.76
C GLN A 241 17.04 10.85 -11.12
N LEU A 242 17.22 12.17 -11.18
CA LEU A 242 17.22 12.92 -12.43
C LEU A 242 18.39 12.49 -13.34
N ALA A 243 19.58 12.32 -12.77
CA ALA A 243 20.75 11.83 -13.51
C ALA A 243 20.52 10.42 -14.07
N HIS A 244 19.92 9.52 -13.29
CA HIS A 244 19.57 8.18 -13.75
C HIS A 244 18.53 8.20 -14.89
N LEU A 245 17.48 9.03 -14.76
CA LEU A 245 16.46 9.18 -15.81
C LEU A 245 17.04 9.76 -17.10
N ALA A 246 17.95 10.73 -17.02
CA ALA A 246 18.63 11.30 -18.18
C ALA A 246 19.51 10.26 -18.90
N ALA A 247 20.22 9.41 -18.16
CA ALA A 247 20.99 8.31 -18.74
C ALA A 247 20.07 7.29 -19.43
N LEU A 248 18.96 6.92 -18.79
CA LEU A 248 17.97 6.01 -19.37
C LEU A 248 17.33 6.59 -20.64
N ALA A 249 17.05 7.89 -20.67
CA ALA A 249 16.50 8.57 -21.84
C ALA A 249 17.48 8.49 -23.03
N GLN A 250 18.78 8.68 -22.79
CA GLN A 250 19.82 8.49 -23.81
C GLN A 250 19.88 7.04 -24.33
N GLU A 251 19.83 6.05 -23.44
CA GLU A 251 19.82 4.63 -23.82
C GLU A 251 18.60 4.26 -24.65
N CYS A 252 17.44 4.84 -24.35
CA CYS A 252 16.19 4.60 -25.08
C CYS A 252 16.01 5.49 -26.31
N GLY A 253 16.87 6.48 -26.55
CA GLY A 253 16.73 7.43 -27.65
C GLY A 253 15.52 8.37 -27.51
N VAL A 254 15.20 8.77 -26.28
CA VAL A 254 14.10 9.68 -25.94
C VAL A 254 14.68 10.98 -25.36
N GLU A 255 14.09 12.12 -25.70
CA GLU A 255 14.43 13.44 -25.12
C GLU A 255 13.74 13.67 -23.77
#